data_AF-A0A7G6A805-F1
#
_entry.id   AF-A0A7G6A805-F1
#
_cell.length_a   1.000
_cell.length_b   1.000
_cell.length_c   1.000
_cell.angle_alpha   90.00
_cell.angle_beta   90.00
_cell.angle_gamma   90.00
#
_symmetry.space_group_name_H-M   'P 1'
#
loop_
_entity.id
_entity.type
_entity.pdbx_description
1 polymer ?
#
loop_
_entity_poly.entity_id
_entity_poly.type
_entity_poly.pdbx_seq_one_letter_code
_entity_poly.pdbx_strand_id
1 'polypeptide(L)'
;MPKAKLPKLDVDFANDAPAEIKADFNGDGWCDFALGVPYPLNSNMGMYDLNQLMVLGHAGGWKPVFNGKNPSQLREQLDDNATWPSFRVDLTDIRLVFPKQPGPPFVLGLYAGRSDEGKRNTGNDCYQYQSVHRWDDALGAFKRSDDATRDAVLKYFYSVIEKPCSARR
;
A
#
# COMPACT_ATOMS: atom_id res chain seq x y z
N MET A 1 9.12 -19.78 6.21
CA MET A 1 9.39 -19.08 4.93
C MET A 1 8.61 -17.76 4.95
N PRO A 2 9.11 -16.66 4.36
CA PRO A 2 8.29 -15.45 4.19
C PRO A 2 7.03 -15.86 3.40
N LYS A 3 5.89 -15.27 3.72
CA LYS A 3 4.64 -15.53 3.01
C LYS A 3 4.21 -14.21 2.40
N ALA A 4 3.90 -14.18 1.11
CA ALA A 4 3.06 -13.09 0.63
C ALA A 4 1.63 -13.58 0.48
N LYS A 5 0.72 -12.66 0.75
CA LYS A 5 -0.70 -12.87 0.60
C LYS A 5 -1.23 -11.67 -0.17
N LEU A 6 -2.08 -11.95 -1.15
CA LEU A 6 -3.02 -10.95 -1.61
C LEU A 6 -4.05 -10.76 -0.49
N PRO A 7 -4.24 -9.54 0.03
CA PRO A 7 -5.35 -9.26 0.94
C PRO A 7 -6.67 -9.77 0.35
N LYS A 8 -7.54 -10.31 1.20
CA LYS A 8 -8.90 -10.61 0.76
C LYS A 8 -9.63 -9.28 0.62
N LEU A 9 -9.90 -8.91 -0.62
CA LEU A 9 -10.66 -7.72 -0.97
C LEU A 9 -12.10 -8.15 -1.17
N ASP A 10 -12.96 -7.86 -0.20
CA ASP A 10 -14.41 -8.05 -0.34
C ASP A 10 -14.98 -6.87 -1.15
N VAL A 11 -14.58 -6.78 -2.42
CA VAL A 11 -15.03 -5.70 -3.32
C VAL A 11 -16.30 -6.13 -4.03
N ASP A 12 -17.37 -5.42 -3.75
CA ASP A 12 -18.61 -5.50 -4.52
C ASP A 12 -18.62 -4.42 -5.60
N PHE A 13 -18.02 -4.74 -6.76
CA PHE A 13 -17.99 -3.86 -7.93
C PHE A 13 -19.39 -3.59 -8.50
N ALA A 14 -20.38 -4.44 -8.20
CA ALA A 14 -21.75 -4.24 -8.70
C ALA A 14 -22.47 -3.13 -7.93
N ASN A 15 -22.04 -2.84 -6.70
CA ASN A 15 -22.65 -1.85 -5.82
C ASN A 15 -21.70 -0.68 -5.45
N ASP A 16 -20.56 -0.54 -6.14
CA ASP A 16 -19.55 0.49 -5.87
C ASP A 16 -19.10 0.53 -4.39
N ALA A 17 -18.98 -0.65 -3.78
CA ALA A 17 -18.61 -0.77 -2.36
C ALA A 17 -17.08 -0.60 -2.18
N PRO A 18 -16.65 0.08 -1.10
CA PRO A 18 -15.24 0.37 -0.87
C PRO A 18 -14.43 -0.90 -0.63
N ALA A 19 -13.21 -0.94 -1.19
CA ALA A 19 -12.27 -2.03 -0.97
C ALA A 19 -11.69 -1.95 0.45
N GLU A 20 -11.88 -3.02 1.23
CA GLU A 20 -11.41 -3.12 2.60
C GLU A 20 -10.26 -4.12 2.72
N ILE A 21 -9.23 -3.76 3.50
CA ILE A 21 -8.14 -4.64 3.87
C ILE A 21 -7.98 -4.67 5.39
N LYS A 22 -7.99 -5.89 5.96
CA LYS A 22 -7.58 -6.17 7.35
C LYS A 22 -6.21 -6.84 7.36
N ALA A 23 -5.21 -6.19 7.96
CA ALA A 23 -3.86 -6.73 8.09
C ALA A 23 -3.13 -6.03 9.24
N ASP A 24 -2.11 -6.66 9.82
CA ASP A 24 -1.15 -5.97 10.69
C ASP A 24 -0.15 -5.23 9.80
N PHE A 25 -0.41 -3.94 9.54
CA PHE A 25 0.36 -3.11 8.62
C PHE A 25 1.57 -2.48 9.30
N ASN A 26 1.46 -2.15 10.59
CA ASN A 26 2.56 -1.55 11.37
C ASN A 26 3.44 -2.59 12.10
N GLY A 27 3.02 -3.86 12.15
CA GLY A 27 3.76 -4.95 12.75
C GLY A 27 3.68 -5.00 14.27
N ASP A 28 2.69 -4.35 14.90
CA ASP A 28 2.53 -4.27 16.35
C ASP A 28 1.73 -5.44 16.96
N GLY A 29 1.29 -6.38 16.12
CA GLY A 29 0.56 -7.57 16.50
C GLY A 29 -0.96 -7.39 16.57
N TRP A 30 -1.48 -6.21 16.24
CA TRP A 30 -2.91 -5.94 16.13
C TRP A 30 -3.34 -5.84 14.66
N CYS A 31 -4.58 -6.24 14.38
CA CYS A 31 -5.13 -6.08 13.03
C CYS A 31 -5.48 -4.61 12.79
N ASP A 32 -4.84 -4.01 11.79
CA ASP A 32 -5.18 -2.72 11.24
C ASP A 32 -6.24 -2.85 10.14
N PHE A 33 -6.78 -1.71 9.75
CA PHE A 33 -7.84 -1.62 8.75
C PHE A 33 -7.52 -0.50 7.77
N ALA A 34 -7.61 -0.78 6.47
CA ALA A 34 -7.52 0.20 5.40
C ALA A 34 -8.75 0.11 4.51
N LEU A 35 -9.35 1.26 4.20
CA LEU A 35 -10.53 1.38 3.37
C LEU A 35 -10.31 2.43 2.28
N GLY A 36 -10.45 2.02 1.03
CA GLY A 36 -10.49 2.97 -0.09
C GLY A 36 -11.89 3.58 -0.20
N VAL A 37 -12.06 4.84 0.20
CA VAL A 37 -13.36 5.53 0.14
C VAL A 37 -13.41 6.43 -1.08
N PRO A 38 -14.28 6.17 -2.07
CA PRO A 38 -14.48 7.10 -3.17
C PRO A 38 -15.09 8.41 -2.64
N TYR A 39 -14.38 9.51 -2.84
CA TYR A 39 -14.78 10.87 -2.51
C TYR A 39 -14.90 11.66 -3.82
N PRO A 40 -16.06 12.20 -4.17
CA PRO A 40 -16.19 12.95 -5.41
C PRO A 40 -15.37 14.24 -5.34
N LEU A 41 -14.39 14.39 -6.24
CA LEU A 41 -13.60 15.63 -6.40
C LEU A 41 -14.46 16.82 -6.88
N ASN A 42 -15.62 16.51 -7.46
CA ASN A 42 -16.55 17.51 -7.96
C ASN A 42 -17.99 16.95 -7.96
N SER A 43 -18.96 17.86 -8.11
CA SER A 43 -20.39 17.57 -8.17
C SER A 43 -20.83 16.67 -9.33
N ASN A 44 -19.94 16.35 -10.28
CA ASN A 44 -20.28 15.59 -11.48
C ASN A 44 -19.97 14.09 -11.34
N MET A 45 -19.46 13.63 -10.18
CA MET A 45 -19.14 12.22 -9.86
C MET A 45 -18.28 11.48 -10.92
N GLY A 46 -17.64 12.20 -11.85
CA GLY A 46 -16.82 11.63 -12.92
C GLY A 46 -15.36 11.39 -12.51
N MET A 47 -15.00 11.74 -11.27
CA MET A 47 -13.67 11.56 -10.71
C MET A 47 -13.77 11.41 -9.18
N TYR A 48 -13.30 10.28 -8.66
CA TYR A 48 -13.24 10.01 -7.22
C TYR A 48 -11.80 10.21 -6.72
N ASP A 49 -11.61 11.06 -5.72
CA ASP A 49 -10.50 10.99 -4.76
C ASP A 49 -10.72 9.76 -3.89
N LEU A 50 -9.76 8.85 -3.79
CA LEU A 50 -9.88 7.80 -2.80
C LEU A 50 -9.38 8.35 -1.47
N ASN A 51 -10.27 8.97 -0.68
CA ASN A 51 -9.96 9.30 0.71
C ASN A 51 -9.78 7.97 1.45
N GLN A 52 -8.61 7.74 1.99
CA GLN A 52 -8.37 6.49 2.71
C GLN A 52 -8.55 6.68 4.19
N LEU A 53 -9.45 5.86 4.73
CA LEU A 53 -9.50 5.65 6.16
C LEU A 53 -8.58 4.47 6.46
N MET A 54 -7.37 4.77 6.92
CA MET A 54 -6.54 3.78 7.63
C MET A 54 -6.64 4.03 9.12
N VAL A 55 -6.98 2.98 9.86
CA VAL A 55 -6.95 2.98 11.33
C VAL A 55 -6.07 1.84 11.80
N LEU A 56 -5.18 2.16 12.74
CA LEU A 56 -4.24 1.20 13.29
C LEU A 56 -4.82 0.59 14.56
N GLY A 57 -4.94 -0.72 14.61
CA GLY A 57 -5.37 -1.41 15.82
C GLY A 57 -4.32 -1.28 16.92
N HIS A 58 -4.75 -1.30 18.18
CA HIS A 58 -3.86 -1.35 19.33
C HIS A 58 -4.61 -1.89 20.55
N ALA A 59 -3.87 -2.32 21.58
CA ALA A 59 -4.45 -2.80 22.84
C ALA A 59 -5.42 -1.80 23.52
N GLY A 60 -5.21 -0.50 23.31
CA GLY A 60 -5.99 0.59 23.88
C GLY A 60 -7.06 1.19 22.96
N GLY A 61 -7.30 0.59 21.79
CA GLY A 61 -8.22 1.11 20.78
C GLY A 61 -7.52 1.41 19.45
N TRP A 62 -7.79 2.57 18.86
CA TRP A 62 -7.23 2.95 17.55
C TRP A 62 -6.08 3.93 17.72
N LYS A 63 -4.95 3.65 17.06
CA LYS A 63 -3.84 4.59 16.90
C LYS A 63 -4.02 5.38 15.59
N PRO A 64 -3.87 6.72 15.62
CA PRO A 64 -3.96 7.52 14.41
C PRO A 64 -2.74 7.29 13.49
N VAL A 65 -2.97 7.37 12.19
CA VAL A 65 -1.89 7.58 11.21
C VAL A 65 -1.17 8.91 11.49
N PHE A 66 0.02 9.07 10.92
CA PHE A 66 0.91 10.21 11.16
C PHE A 66 1.27 10.45 12.63
N ASN A 67 1.08 9.43 13.48
CA ASN A 67 1.16 9.55 14.94
C ASN A 67 0.31 10.71 15.49
N GLY A 68 -0.83 11.02 14.84
CA GLY A 68 -1.74 12.09 15.24
C GLY A 68 -1.31 13.50 14.83
N LYS A 69 -0.20 13.65 14.08
CA LYS A 69 0.23 14.93 13.52
C LYS A 69 -0.59 15.25 12.27
N ASN A 70 -0.84 16.53 12.04
CA ASN A 70 -1.42 16.96 10.78
C ASN A 70 -0.35 16.95 9.66
N PRO A 71 -0.74 16.83 8.38
CA PRO A 71 0.22 16.81 7.28
C PRO A 71 1.11 18.06 7.18
N SER A 72 0.61 19.24 7.61
CA SER A 72 1.41 20.48 7.59
C SER A 72 2.58 20.45 8.59
N GLN A 73 2.41 19.79 9.74
CA GLN A 73 3.49 19.54 10.70
C GLN A 73 4.54 18.54 10.19
N LEU A 74 4.19 17.74 9.19
CA LEU A 74 5.07 16.74 8.60
C LEU A 74 5.64 17.18 7.25
N ARG A 75 5.31 18.38 6.75
CA ARG A 75 5.67 18.84 5.40
C ARG A 75 7.16 18.76 5.06
N GLU A 76 8.04 18.90 6.05
CA GLU A 76 9.50 18.76 5.85
C GLU A 76 10.00 17.31 5.88
N GLN A 77 9.18 16.39 6.39
CA GLN A 77 9.47 14.97 6.58
C GLN A 77 8.74 14.08 5.56
N LEU A 78 7.63 14.57 5.00
CA LEU A 78 6.92 13.95 3.91
C LEU A 78 7.63 14.33 2.61
N ASP A 79 8.22 13.34 1.94
CA ASP A 79 8.33 13.44 0.49
C ASP A 79 6.91 13.18 -0.02
N ASP A 80 6.27 14.23 -0.54
CA ASP A 80 4.89 14.23 -1.10
C ASP A 80 4.67 13.09 -2.12
N ASN A 81 5.75 12.46 -2.58
CA ASN A 81 5.72 11.41 -3.57
C ASN A 81 6.43 10.10 -3.15
N ALA A 82 6.75 9.94 -1.87
CA ALA A 82 7.30 8.69 -1.33
C ALA A 82 6.68 8.30 0.03
N THR A 83 5.85 9.16 0.61
CA THR A 83 5.09 8.86 1.82
C THR A 83 3.60 8.82 1.53
N TRP A 84 2.95 7.74 1.97
CA TRP A 84 1.51 7.53 1.86
C TRP A 84 0.78 7.99 3.13
N PRO A 85 -0.48 8.49 3.05
CA PRO A 85 -1.34 8.64 1.86
C PRO A 85 -1.05 9.87 1.00
N SER A 86 -1.38 9.76 -0.29
CA SER A 86 -1.57 10.89 -1.21
C SER A 86 -2.99 10.88 -1.80
N PHE A 87 -3.31 11.85 -2.67
CA PHE A 87 -4.64 12.11 -3.24
C PHE A 87 -5.28 10.93 -4.00
N ARG A 88 -4.52 9.90 -4.36
CA ARG A 88 -5.04 8.70 -5.04
C ARG A 88 -4.45 7.48 -4.39
N VAL A 89 -5.31 6.55 -3.98
CA VAL A 89 -4.85 5.29 -3.43
C VAL A 89 -5.70 4.14 -3.93
N ASP A 90 -5.06 3.22 -4.61
CA ASP A 90 -5.65 1.98 -5.11
C ASP A 90 -5.24 0.80 -4.21
N LEU A 91 -6.24 0.17 -3.58
CA LEU A 91 -6.04 -1.03 -2.75
C LEU A 91 -6.27 -2.34 -3.51
N THR A 92 -6.79 -2.27 -4.74
CA THR A 92 -7.26 -3.45 -5.48
C THR A 92 -6.13 -4.40 -5.85
N ASP A 93 -4.94 -3.86 -6.06
CA ASP A 93 -3.83 -4.61 -6.62
C ASP A 93 -2.61 -4.66 -5.71
N ILE A 94 -2.74 -4.29 -4.43
CA ILE A 94 -1.61 -4.35 -3.50
C ILE A 94 -1.24 -5.79 -3.14
N ARG A 95 0.00 -6.02 -2.71
CA ARG A 95 0.45 -7.30 -2.13
C ARG A 95 1.19 -7.06 -0.83
N LEU A 96 0.92 -7.89 0.16
CA LEU A 96 1.62 -7.87 1.45
C LEU A 96 2.65 -8.99 1.49
N VAL A 97 3.93 -8.62 1.56
CA VAL A 97 5.06 -9.55 1.67
C VAL A 97 5.58 -9.49 3.11
N PHE A 98 5.27 -10.52 3.88
CA PHE A 98 5.66 -10.57 5.29
C PHE A 98 7.11 -11.05 5.44
N PRO A 99 7.97 -10.30 6.15
CA PRO A 99 9.33 -10.76 6.46
C PRO A 99 9.31 -12.02 7.34
N LYS A 100 10.45 -12.73 7.41
CA LYS A 100 10.60 -13.88 8.31
C LYS A 100 10.63 -13.45 9.78
N GLN A 101 11.25 -12.31 10.05
CA GLN A 101 11.26 -11.71 11.38
C GLN A 101 9.94 -10.97 11.61
N PRO A 102 9.42 -10.94 12.85
CA PRO A 102 8.27 -10.12 13.20
C PRO A 102 8.47 -8.66 12.79
N GLY A 103 7.38 -8.01 12.37
CA GLY A 103 7.38 -6.61 11.99
C GLY A 103 6.51 -6.33 10.77
N PRO A 104 6.45 -5.05 10.34
CA PRO A 104 5.53 -4.61 9.31
C PRO A 104 5.83 -5.29 7.97
N PRO A 105 4.79 -5.68 7.21
CA PRO A 105 4.94 -6.23 5.87
C PRO A 105 5.52 -5.17 4.92
N PHE A 106 6.15 -5.67 3.86
CA PHE A 106 6.38 -4.86 2.67
C PHE A 106 5.09 -4.82 1.84
N VAL A 107 4.72 -3.64 1.38
CA VAL A 107 3.51 -3.41 0.57
C VAL A 107 3.94 -3.09 -0.86
N LEU A 108 3.60 -3.97 -1.79
CA LEU A 108 3.81 -3.75 -3.22
C LEU A 108 2.55 -3.18 -3.83
N GLY A 109 2.70 -2.36 -4.86
CA GLY A 109 1.58 -1.87 -5.65
C GLY A 109 0.75 -0.77 -4.98
N LEU A 110 1.17 -0.29 -3.80
CA LEU A 110 0.57 0.88 -3.18
C LEU A 110 0.79 2.10 -4.09
N TYR A 111 -0.30 2.62 -4.66
CA TYR A 111 -0.29 3.88 -5.40
C TYR A 111 -0.36 5.04 -4.40
N ALA A 112 0.66 5.88 -4.41
CA ALA A 112 0.83 7.05 -3.58
C ALA A 112 1.09 8.31 -4.43
N GLY A 113 0.62 8.33 -5.69
CA GLY A 113 0.57 9.52 -6.54
C GLY A 113 1.68 9.66 -7.58
N ARG A 114 2.66 8.75 -7.66
CA ARG A 114 3.65 8.72 -8.75
C ARG A 114 3.25 7.75 -9.86
N SER A 115 3.66 8.05 -11.09
CA SER A 115 3.42 7.21 -12.27
C SER A 115 4.19 5.89 -12.28
N ASP A 116 5.19 5.72 -11.40
CA ASP A 116 5.98 4.49 -11.24
C ASP A 116 5.49 3.60 -10.08
N GLU A 117 4.36 3.93 -9.48
CA GLU A 117 3.73 3.16 -8.41
C GLU A 117 2.61 2.26 -8.95
N GLY A 118 2.33 1.13 -8.28
CA GLY A 118 1.45 0.09 -8.83
C GLY A 118 2.19 -0.91 -9.71
N LYS A 119 1.46 -1.59 -10.61
CA LYS A 119 2.07 -2.41 -11.66
C LYS A 119 2.26 -1.57 -12.93
N ARG A 120 3.42 -1.71 -13.56
CA ARG A 120 3.76 -1.06 -14.84
C ARG A 120 3.90 -2.08 -15.94
N ASN A 121 3.43 -1.73 -17.14
CA ASN A 121 3.68 -2.50 -18.35
C ASN A 121 5.20 -2.52 -18.65
N THR A 122 5.78 -3.72 -18.61
CA THR A 122 7.20 -3.99 -18.89
C THR A 122 7.44 -4.40 -20.35
N GLY A 123 6.40 -4.35 -21.18
CA GLY A 123 6.38 -4.81 -22.57
C GLY A 123 5.48 -6.05 -22.73
N ASN A 124 4.99 -6.27 -23.96
CA ASN A 124 4.12 -7.41 -24.32
C ASN A 124 2.90 -7.58 -23.41
N ASP A 125 2.29 -6.46 -23.02
CA ASP A 125 1.11 -6.43 -22.12
C ASP A 125 1.33 -7.14 -20.78
N CYS A 126 2.58 -7.12 -20.29
CA CYS A 126 2.97 -7.77 -19.05
C CYS A 126 3.30 -6.76 -17.96
N TYR A 127 2.55 -6.79 -16.86
CA TYR A 127 2.59 -5.78 -15.81
C TYR A 127 3.34 -6.28 -14.57
N GLN A 128 4.27 -5.48 -14.04
CA GLN A 128 5.04 -5.80 -12.83
C GLN A 128 5.10 -4.63 -11.84
N TYR A 129 5.13 -4.95 -10.55
CA TYR A 129 5.38 -4.00 -9.49
C TYR A 129 6.77 -3.39 -9.61
N GLN A 130 6.83 -2.06 -9.47
CA GLN A 130 8.10 -1.31 -9.47
C GLN A 130 8.37 -0.61 -8.14
N SER A 131 7.38 -0.47 -7.26
CA SER A 131 7.53 0.15 -5.94
C SER A 131 7.29 -0.83 -4.80
N VAL A 132 7.98 -0.59 -3.69
CA VAL A 132 7.83 -1.30 -2.43
C VAL A 132 7.76 -0.26 -1.33
N HIS A 133 6.75 -0.35 -0.48
CA HIS A 133 6.56 0.51 0.67
C HIS A 133 6.66 -0.30 1.96
N ARG A 134 7.00 0.35 3.06
CA ARG A 134 7.00 -0.24 4.40
C ARG A 134 6.56 0.80 5.42
N TRP A 135 5.91 0.35 6.48
CA TRP A 135 5.55 1.21 7.59
C TRP A 135 6.80 1.80 8.25
N ASP A 136 6.77 3.12 8.48
CA ASP A 136 7.79 3.89 9.19
C ASP A 136 7.17 4.44 10.48
N ASP A 137 7.61 3.93 11.64
CA ASP A 137 7.05 4.31 12.94
C ASP A 137 7.33 5.76 13.33
N ALA A 138 8.44 6.34 12.87
CA ALA A 138 8.78 7.73 13.17
C ALA A 138 7.80 8.68 12.48
N LEU A 139 7.43 8.36 11.24
CA LEU A 139 6.44 9.09 10.47
C LEU A 139 5.00 8.71 10.84
N GLY A 140 4.77 7.46 11.25
CA GLY A 140 3.43 6.89 11.39
C GLY A 140 2.72 6.73 10.04
N ALA A 141 3.48 6.36 9.00
CA ALA A 141 3.02 6.32 7.61
C ALA A 141 3.79 5.27 6.81
N PHE A 142 3.28 4.87 5.64
CA PHE A 142 4.09 4.06 4.72
C PHE A 142 5.07 4.93 3.97
N LYS A 143 6.33 4.50 3.93
CA LYS A 143 7.41 5.13 3.19
C LYS A 143 7.93 4.18 2.12
N ARG A 144 8.27 4.72 0.96
CA ARG A 144 8.94 3.98 -0.11
C ARG A 144 10.28 3.44 0.40
N SER A 145 10.53 2.17 0.14
CA SER A 145 11.80 1.51 0.45
C SER A 145 12.91 2.01 -0.48
N ASP A 146 14.16 2.01 0.00
CA ASP A 146 15.33 2.27 -0.84
C ASP A 146 15.47 1.21 -1.96
N ASP A 147 16.28 1.52 -2.97
CA ASP A 147 16.42 0.69 -4.17
C ASP A 147 16.93 -0.72 -3.86
N ALA A 148 17.86 -0.88 -2.91
CA ALA A 148 18.41 -2.18 -2.56
C ALA A 148 17.34 -3.06 -1.89
N THR A 149 16.59 -2.50 -0.95
CA THR A 149 15.48 -3.17 -0.27
C THR A 149 14.37 -3.51 -1.25
N ARG A 150 13.98 -2.56 -2.10
CA ARG A 150 12.97 -2.75 -3.17
C ARG A 150 13.35 -3.91 -4.07
N ASP A 151 14.57 -3.92 -4.61
CA ASP A 151 15.03 -4.93 -5.55
C ASP A 151 15.09 -6.32 -4.91
N ALA A 152 15.52 -6.40 -3.64
CA ALA A 152 15.51 -7.65 -2.88
C ALA A 152 14.09 -8.21 -2.69
N VAL A 153 13.13 -7.36 -2.33
CA VAL A 153 11.73 -7.76 -2.13
C VAL A 153 11.08 -8.18 -3.45
N LEU A 154 11.26 -7.40 -4.52
CA LEU A 154 10.70 -7.74 -5.84
C LEU A 154 11.32 -9.01 -6.41
N LYS A 155 12.64 -9.20 -6.27
CA LYS A 155 13.31 -10.45 -6.66
C LYS A 155 12.73 -11.65 -5.91
N TYR A 156 12.51 -11.51 -4.60
CA TYR A 156 11.86 -12.56 -3.81
C TYR A 156 10.44 -12.84 -4.32
N PHE A 157 9.60 -11.80 -4.41
CA PHE A 157 8.22 -11.90 -4.86
C PHE A 157 8.12 -12.61 -6.22
N TYR A 158 8.95 -12.20 -7.18
CA TYR A 158 8.96 -12.79 -8.52
C TYR A 158 9.66 -14.16 -8.62
N SER A 159 10.33 -14.62 -7.57
CA SER A 159 10.95 -15.96 -7.57
C SER A 159 10.07 -17.01 -6.89
N VAL A 160 9.25 -16.59 -5.91
CA VAL A 160 8.51 -17.51 -5.04
C VAL A 160 6.99 -17.45 -5.28
N ILE A 161 6.47 -16.30 -5.74
CA ILE A 161 5.04 -15.99 -5.62
C ILE A 161 4.40 -15.79 -6.99
N GLU A 162 4.99 -14.92 -7.80
CA GLU A 162 4.57 -14.69 -9.18
C GLU A 162 5.77 -14.88 -10.10
N LYS A 163 5.60 -15.30 -11.36
CA LYS A 163 6.73 -15.35 -12.30
C LYS A 163 6.97 -13.95 -12.90
N PRO A 164 8.22 -13.54 -13.13
CA PRO A 164 8.48 -12.25 -13.74
C PRO A 164 8.04 -12.27 -15.22
N CYS A 165 7.81 -11.09 -15.78
CA CYS A 165 7.43 -10.97 -17.20
C CYS A 165 8.47 -11.58 -18.15
N SER A 166 9.75 -11.52 -17.79
CA SER A 166 10.84 -12.16 -18.54
C SER A 166 10.71 -13.69 -18.63
N ALA A 167 9.98 -14.33 -17.71
CA ALA A 167 9.78 -15.78 -17.69
C ALA A 167 8.53 -16.23 -18.48
N ARG A 168 7.79 -15.31 -19.13
CA ARG A 168 6.67 -15.63 -20.02
C ARG A 168 7.10 -15.88 -21.48
N ARG A 169 8.41 -16.01 -21.74
CA ARG A 169 8.96 -16.40 -23.05
C ARG A 169 8.85 -17.89 -23.28
#